data_AF-A0A523UQU1-F1
#
_entry.id   AF-A0A523UQU1-F1
#
_cell.length_a   1.000
_cell.length_b   1.000
_cell.length_c   1.000
_cell.angle_alpha   90.00
_cell.angle_beta   90.00
_cell.angle_gamma   90.00
#
_symmetry.space_group_name_H-M   'P 1'
#
loop_
_entity.id
_entity.type
_entity.pdbx_description
1 polymer ?
#
loop_
_entity_poly.entity_id
_entity_poly.type
_entity_poly.pdbx_seq_one_letter_code
_entity_poly.pdbx_strand_id
1 'polypeptide(L)'
;MGRRLSNIILTGFSGTGKSLVAKEVAQRLNWDFVDTDEEIVKQSGRLIPDIFQQEGEAKFRELERHTIKKACQQKQSVIAIGGGAIVDPQNYELLAQRGLII
;
A
#
# COMPACT_ATOMS: atom_id res chain seq x y z
N MET A 1 -1.81 26.13 9.70
CA MET A 1 -2.89 25.12 9.73
C MET A 1 -2.25 23.78 9.41
N GLY A 2 -1.96 22.97 10.44
CA GLY A 2 -1.16 21.75 10.30
C GLY A 2 -1.84 20.73 9.39
N ARG A 3 -1.09 20.15 8.45
CA ARG A 3 -1.54 19.10 7.55
C ARG A 3 -2.03 17.93 8.41
N ARG A 4 -3.34 17.69 8.52
CA ARG A 4 -3.89 16.58 9.29
C ARG A 4 -3.64 15.31 8.48
N LEU A 5 -2.48 14.67 8.71
CA LEU A 5 -2.12 13.40 8.09
C LEU A 5 -3.19 12.38 8.45
N SER A 6 -3.83 11.80 7.43
CA SER A 6 -4.97 10.89 7.62
C SER A 6 -4.56 9.44 7.82
N ASN A 7 -3.40 9.03 7.30
CA ASN A 7 -2.96 7.63 7.28
C ASN A 7 -1.50 7.49 7.73
N ILE A 8 -1.11 6.27 8.11
CA ILE A 8 0.29 5.84 8.28
C ILE A 8 0.61 4.89 7.13
N ILE A 9 1.71 5.11 6.43
CA ILE A 9 2.18 4.28 5.32
C ILE A 9 3.45 3.58 5.76
N LEU A 10 3.48 2.24 5.75
CA LEU A 10 4.69 1.45 5.99
C LEU A 10 5.31 1.01 4.66
N THR A 11 6.56 1.42 4.42
CA THR A 11 7.36 1.02 3.26
C THR A 11 8.55 0.14 3.65
N GLY A 12 9.28 -0.39 2.66
CA GLY A 12 10.45 -1.23 2.84
C GLY A 12 10.39 -2.56 2.07
N PHE A 13 11.50 -3.30 2.05
CA PHE A 13 11.62 -4.53 1.27
C PHE A 13 10.59 -5.61 1.63
N SER A 14 10.25 -6.48 0.68
CA SER A 14 9.37 -7.63 0.93
C SER A 14 10.01 -8.56 1.97
N GLY A 15 9.19 -9.13 2.87
CA GLY A 15 9.65 -10.02 3.92
C GLY A 15 10.18 -9.36 5.20
N THR A 16 10.22 -8.02 5.28
CA THR A 16 10.68 -7.30 6.50
C THR A 16 9.62 -7.17 7.60
N GLY A 17 8.44 -7.78 7.44
CA GLY A 17 7.38 -7.78 8.45
C GLY A 17 6.42 -6.58 8.42
N LYS A 18 6.41 -5.77 7.35
CA LYS A 18 5.54 -4.58 7.21
C LYS A 18 4.08 -4.87 7.52
N SER A 19 3.50 -5.90 6.92
CA SER A 19 2.08 -6.26 7.10
C SER A 19 1.77 -6.62 8.55
N LEU A 20 2.69 -7.33 9.22
CA LEU A 20 2.56 -7.68 10.63
C LEU A 20 2.58 -6.43 11.53
N VAL A 21 3.56 -5.53 11.32
CA VAL A 21 3.67 -4.28 12.09
C VAL A 21 2.49 -3.36 11.80
N ALA A 22 2.09 -3.20 10.53
CA ALA A 22 0.96 -2.36 10.14
C ALA A 22 -0.34 -2.82 10.80
N LYS A 23 -0.60 -4.13 10.82
CA LYS A 23 -1.77 -4.71 11.49
C LYS A 23 -1.77 -4.43 12.99
N GLU A 24 -0.64 -4.63 13.67
CA GLU A 24 -0.50 -4.36 15.11
C GLU A 24 -0.69 -2.87 15.43
N VAL A 25 -0.08 -1.98 14.63
CA VAL A 25 -0.22 -0.52 14.80
C VAL A 25 -1.66 -0.09 14.58
N ALA A 26 -2.33 -0.61 13.53
CA ALA A 26 -3.73 -0.33 13.26
C ALA A 26 -4.62 -0.74 14.44
N GLN A 27 -4.43 -1.94 14.98
CA GLN A 27 -5.16 -2.41 16.15
C GLN A 27 -4.97 -1.51 17.37
N ARG A 28 -3.74 -1.10 17.68
CA ARG A 28 -3.45 -0.20 18.82
C ARG A 28 -4.05 1.19 18.66
N LEU A 29 -4.15 1.68 17.44
CA LEU A 29 -4.73 2.99 17.13
C LEU A 29 -6.26 2.93 16.94
N ASN A 30 -6.85 1.73 16.90
CA ASN A 30 -8.23 1.49 16.46
C ASN A 30 -8.50 2.09 15.07
N TRP A 31 -7.56 1.82 14.16
CA TRP A 31 -7.54 2.27 12.76
C TRP A 31 -7.72 1.07 11.83
N ASP A 32 -8.06 1.34 10.57
CA ASP A 32 -8.14 0.30 9.54
C ASP A 32 -6.73 -0.18 9.13
N PHE A 33 -6.62 -1.44 8.75
CA PHE A 33 -5.41 -2.02 8.19
C PHE A 33 -5.59 -2.33 6.70
N VAL A 34 -4.62 -1.96 5.88
CA VAL A 34 -4.60 -2.28 4.44
C VAL A 34 -3.22 -2.81 4.07
N ASP A 35 -3.19 -3.94 3.38
CA ASP A 35 -2.02 -4.43 2.65
C ASP A 35 -2.31 -4.33 1.14
N THR A 36 -1.51 -3.55 0.41
CA THR A 36 -1.79 -3.34 -1.02
C THR A 36 -1.55 -4.59 -1.85
N ASP A 37 -0.62 -5.46 -1.45
CA ASP A 37 -0.34 -6.70 -2.19
C ASP A 37 -1.51 -7.68 -2.01
N GLU A 38 -2.06 -7.80 -0.80
CA GLU A 38 -3.26 -8.59 -0.54
C GLU A 38 -4.48 -8.04 -1.30
N GLU A 39 -4.64 -6.72 -1.33
CA GLU A 39 -5.75 -6.09 -2.06
C GLU A 39 -5.62 -6.26 -3.59
N ILE A 40 -4.41 -6.27 -4.15
CA ILE A 40 -4.19 -6.60 -5.56
C ILE A 40 -4.62 -8.05 -5.84
N VAL A 41 -4.21 -9.01 -5.00
CA VAL A 41 -4.59 -10.43 -5.15
C VAL A 41 -6.10 -10.59 -5.08
N LYS A 42 -6.76 -9.94 -4.11
CA LYS A 42 -8.21 -9.99 -3.91
C LYS A 42 -8.98 -9.38 -5.08
N GLN A 43 -8.52 -8.25 -5.63
CA GLN A 43 -9.18 -7.57 -6.76
C GLN A 43 -8.96 -8.29 -8.09
N SER A 44 -7.78 -8.88 -8.29
CA SER A 44 -7.42 -9.58 -9.53
C SER A 44 -7.84 -11.05 -9.56
N GLY A 45 -8.11 -11.65 -8.39
CA GLY A 45 -8.35 -13.09 -8.23
C GLY A 45 -7.13 -13.96 -8.53
N ARG A 46 -5.92 -13.36 -8.60
CA ARG A 46 -4.69 -14.01 -9.07
C ARG A 46 -3.54 -13.68 -8.13
N LEU A 47 -2.58 -14.60 -8.00
CA LEU A 47 -1.38 -14.32 -7.23
C LEU A 47 -0.48 -13.35 -8.00
N ILE A 48 0.27 -12.51 -7.28
CA ILE A 48 1.19 -11.55 -7.90
C ILE A 48 2.17 -12.24 -8.86
N PRO A 49 2.83 -13.36 -8.52
CA PRO A 49 3.69 -14.08 -9.48
C PRO A 49 3.00 -14.46 -10.79
N ASP A 50 1.72 -14.85 -10.73
CA ASP A 50 0.95 -15.21 -11.93
C ASP A 50 0.68 -13.99 -12.80
N ILE A 51 0.39 -12.83 -12.20
CA ILE A 51 0.21 -11.56 -12.91
C ILE A 51 1.52 -11.19 -13.64
N PHE A 52 2.66 -11.28 -12.96
CA PHE A 52 3.96 -11.04 -13.59
C PHE A 52 4.25 -12.02 -14.73
N GLN A 53 3.94 -13.30 -14.55
CA GLN A 53 4.20 -14.32 -15.56
C GLN A 53 3.31 -14.17 -16.81
N GLN A 54 2.02 -13.83 -16.62
CA GLN A 54 1.03 -13.82 -17.69
C GLN A 54 0.88 -12.45 -18.37
N GLU A 55 1.03 -11.36 -17.61
CA GLU A 55 0.76 -9.99 -18.09
C GLU A 55 1.97 -9.05 -17.97
N GLY A 56 3.04 -9.50 -17.31
CA GLY A 56 4.27 -8.75 -17.14
C GLY A 56 4.20 -7.68 -16.04
N GLU A 57 5.36 -7.10 -15.75
CA GLU A 57 5.51 -6.07 -14.70
C GLU A 57 4.67 -4.83 -14.97
N ALA A 58 4.56 -4.40 -16.24
CA ALA A 58 3.82 -3.19 -16.59
C ALA A 58 2.36 -3.25 -16.11
N LYS A 59 1.73 -4.42 -16.23
CA LYS A 59 0.36 -4.63 -15.76
C LYS A 59 0.28 -4.65 -14.23
N PHE A 60 1.22 -5.30 -13.57
CA PHE A 60 1.30 -5.28 -12.11
C PHE A 60 1.42 -3.84 -11.58
N ARG A 61 2.29 -3.01 -12.18
CA ARG A 61 2.46 -1.60 -11.79
C ARG A 61 1.19 -0.77 -11.99
N GLU A 62 0.40 -1.06 -13.02
CA GLU A 62 -0.91 -0.43 -13.20
C GLU A 62 -1.87 -0.77 -12.04
N LEU A 63 -1.95 -2.06 -11.68
CA LEU A 63 -2.78 -2.54 -10.55
C LEU A 63 -2.29 -1.97 -9.21
N GLU A 64 -0.98 -1.89 -9.01
CA GLU A 64 -0.33 -1.30 -7.83
C GLU A 64 -0.73 0.17 -7.67
N ARG A 65 -0.54 0.99 -8.72
CA ARG A 65 -0.95 2.40 -8.71
C ARG A 65 -2.43 2.58 -8.40
N HIS A 66 -3.30 1.77 -9.02
CA HIS A 66 -4.74 1.83 -8.78
C HIS A 66 -5.12 1.46 -7.35
N THR A 67 -4.49 0.42 -6.81
CA THR A 67 -4.74 -0.06 -5.45
C THR A 67 -4.28 0.95 -4.41
N ILE A 68 -3.09 1.53 -4.58
CA ILE A 68 -2.59 2.61 -3.71
C ILE A 68 -3.53 3.81 -3.76
N LYS A 69 -4.02 4.18 -4.94
CA LYS A 69 -4.98 5.28 -5.07
C LYS A 69 -6.26 5.03 -4.28
N LYS A 70 -6.79 3.81 -4.30
CA LYS A 70 -7.96 3.42 -3.49
C LYS A 70 -7.63 3.42 -1.99
N ALA A 71 -6.52 2.82 -1.58
CA ALA A 71 -6.11 2.78 -0.17
C ALA A 71 -5.96 4.19 0.42
N CYS A 72 -5.36 5.12 -0.33
CA CYS A 72 -5.20 6.52 0.06
C CYS A 72 -6.49 7.33 0.16
N GLN A 73 -7.64 6.82 -0.30
CA GLN A 73 -8.95 7.48 -0.10
C GLN A 73 -9.51 7.21 1.30
N GLN A 74 -9.06 6.15 1.95
CA GLN A 74 -9.40 5.86 3.34
C GLN A 74 -8.75 6.88 4.28
N LYS A 75 -9.29 6.98 5.48
CA LYS A 75 -8.78 7.83 6.56
C LYS A 75 -8.65 6.97 7.80
N GLN A 76 -7.69 7.32 8.65
CA GLN A 76 -7.38 6.57 9.86
C GLN A 76 -7.04 5.13 9.52
N SER A 77 -6.13 4.96 8.55
CA SER A 77 -5.68 3.66 8.07
C SER A 77 -4.16 3.54 8.19
N VAL A 78 -3.69 2.33 8.49
CA VAL A 78 -2.29 1.93 8.41
C VAL A 78 -2.11 1.05 7.17
N ILE A 79 -1.34 1.54 6.21
CA ILE A 79 -1.24 0.98 4.86
C ILE A 79 0.17 0.40 4.68
N ALA A 80 0.29 -0.92 4.57
CA ALA A 80 1.50 -1.57 4.12
C ALA A 80 1.51 -1.61 2.59
N ILE A 81 2.56 -1.07 1.97
CA ILE A 81 2.71 -1.07 0.51
C ILE A 81 3.73 -2.12 0.04
N GLY A 82 3.58 -2.59 -1.20
CA GLY A 82 4.56 -3.45 -1.86
C GLY A 82 5.95 -2.80 -1.91
N GLY A 83 7.01 -3.61 -1.81
CA GLY A 83 8.37 -3.08 -1.59
C GLY A 83 8.92 -2.19 -2.71
N GLY A 84 8.41 -2.34 -3.94
CA GLY A 84 8.76 -1.48 -5.08
C GLY A 84 7.86 -0.26 -5.25
N ALA A 85 6.73 -0.19 -4.55
CA ALA A 85 5.69 0.81 -4.78
C ALA A 85 6.17 2.24 -4.56
N ILE A 86 7.07 2.45 -3.60
CA ILE A 86 7.58 3.77 -3.20
C ILE A 86 8.49 4.41 -4.26
N VAL A 87 9.02 3.61 -5.20
CA VAL A 87 9.96 4.08 -6.23
C VAL A 87 9.23 4.78 -7.37
N ASP A 88 7.95 4.46 -7.61
CA ASP A 88 7.13 5.17 -8.59
C ASP A 88 6.84 6.59 -8.07
N PRO A 89 7.27 7.67 -8.77
CA PRO A 89 7.08 9.03 -8.32
C PRO A 89 5.61 9.39 -8.08
N GLN A 90 4.69 8.84 -8.88
CA GLN A 90 3.26 9.12 -8.73
C GLN A 90 2.70 8.51 -7.43
N ASN A 91 3.17 7.32 -7.07
CA ASN A 91 2.81 6.69 -5.81
C ASN A 91 3.39 7.48 -4.64
N TYR A 92 4.67 7.85 -4.70
CA TYR A 92 5.33 8.61 -3.65
C TYR A 92 4.59 9.94 -3.37
N GLU A 93 4.31 10.71 -4.41
CA GLU A 93 3.60 11.99 -4.28
C GLU A 93 2.23 11.80 -3.62
N LEU A 94 1.46 10.79 -4.06
CA LEU A 94 0.15 10.52 -3.49
C LEU A 94 0.23 10.08 -2.02
N LEU A 95 1.14 9.16 -1.69
CA LEU A 95 1.34 8.65 -0.34
C LEU A 95 1.76 9.79 0.61
N ALA A 96 2.73 10.62 0.20
CA ALA A 96 3.22 11.75 0.99
C ALA A 96 2.17 12.85 1.18
N GLN A 97 1.23 12.98 0.24
CA GLN A 97 0.08 13.89 0.39
C GLN A 97 -0.98 13.37 1.37
N ARG A 98 -1.08 12.05 1.56
CA ARG A 98 -2.22 11.38 2.23
C ARG A 98 -1.87 10.76 3.58
N GLY A 99 -0.60 10.60 3.91
CA GLY A 99 -0.17 10.01 5.17
C GLY A 99 1.28 10.31 5.55
N LEU A 100 1.63 9.86 6.75
CA LEU A 100 3.02 9.79 7.20
C LEU A 100 3.68 8.54 6.62
N ILE A 101 4.81 8.68 5.93
CA ILE A 101 5.59 7.54 5.42
C ILE A 101 6.63 7.15 6.46
N ILE A 102 6.67 5.87 6.80
CA ILE A 102 7.61 5.22 7.74
C ILE A 102 8.36 4.12 7.01
#